data_AF-A0A1H2L364-F1
#
_entry.id   AF-A0A1H2L364-F1
#
_cell.length_a   1.000
_cell.length_b   1.000
_cell.length_c   1.000
_cell.angle_alpha   90.00
_cell.angle_beta   90.00
_cell.angle_gamma   90.00
#
_symmetry.space_group_name_H-M   'P 1'
#
loop_
_entity.id
_entity.type
_entity.pdbx_description
1 polymer ?
#
loop_
_entity_poly.entity_id
_entity_poly.type
_entity_poly.pdbx_seq_one_letter_code
_entity_poly.pdbx_strand_id
1 'polypeptide(L)'
;MSGARVELEFDNAAVLTAVRGALAELADPRPMLLDIGEALVNSTRDRFSAQRGPDGQTWKSLSPRYLATKSPNPGKILQRRGDLVRQIFPQVEGATLLVGTDRVYGAVHQFGALKGAFGKTRRGAPIPWGDIAARPFLGISDDDAAEIIAIARDHLQARLQG
;
A
#
# COMPACT_ATOMS: atom_id res chain seq x y z
N MET A 1 24.61 64.74 -6.74
CA MET A 1 24.63 63.26 -6.74
C MET A 1 23.34 62.79 -7.36
N SER A 2 23.37 62.19 -8.55
CA SER A 2 22.18 61.51 -9.09
C SER A 2 22.24 60.05 -8.67
N GLY A 3 21.11 59.53 -8.19
CA GLY A 3 20.93 58.12 -7.86
C GLY A 3 19.76 57.56 -8.67
N ALA A 4 19.87 56.30 -9.08
CA ALA A 4 18.78 55.59 -9.74
C ALA A 4 17.87 54.93 -8.69
N ARG A 5 16.55 55.01 -8.89
CA ARG A 5 15.54 54.26 -8.14
C ARG A 5 14.83 53.33 -9.13
N VAL A 6 14.66 52.08 -8.72
CA VAL A 6 13.78 51.12 -9.40
C VAL A 6 12.64 50.82 -8.45
N GLU A 7 11.42 50.84 -8.97
CA GLU A 7 10.20 50.43 -8.28
C GLU A 7 9.70 49.18 -9.02
N LEU A 8 9.57 48.08 -8.28
CA LEU A 8 9.11 46.80 -8.81
C LEU A 8 7.69 46.57 -8.32
N GLU A 9 6.76 46.47 -9.25
CA GLU A 9 5.37 46.12 -8.98
C GLU A 9 5.17 44.65 -9.38
N PHE A 10 4.73 43.81 -8.44
CA PHE A 10 4.54 42.38 -8.67
C PHE A 10 3.05 42.07 -8.83
N ASP A 11 2.67 41.58 -10.01
CA ASP A 11 1.36 40.96 -10.21
C ASP A 11 1.36 39.55 -9.64
N ASN A 12 0.66 39.39 -8.51
CA ASN A 12 0.57 38.12 -7.79
C ASN A 12 -0.69 37.31 -8.16
N ALA A 13 -1.46 37.73 -9.17
CA ALA A 13 -2.70 37.04 -9.55
C ALA A 13 -2.46 35.56 -9.88
N ALA A 14 -1.40 35.27 -10.64
CA ALA A 14 -1.01 33.90 -10.99
C ALA A 14 -0.67 33.06 -9.75
N VAL A 15 0.06 33.64 -8.78
CA VAL A 15 0.42 32.96 -7.52
C VAL A 15 -0.83 32.64 -6.70
N LEU A 16 -1.77 33.59 -6.59
CA LEU A 16 -3.02 33.38 -5.85
C LEU A 16 -3.92 32.33 -6.50
N THR A 17 -3.98 32.30 -7.84
CA THR A 17 -4.68 31.24 -8.59
C THR A 17 -4.09 29.87 -8.29
N ALA A 18 -2.76 29.74 -8.36
CA ALA A 18 -2.06 28.50 -8.10
C ALA A 18 -2.31 27.98 -6.66
N VAL A 19 -2.23 28.87 -5.65
CA VAL A 19 -2.53 28.52 -4.25
C VAL A 19 -3.98 28.06 -4.08
N ARG A 20 -4.94 28.72 -4.73
CA ARG A 20 -6.35 28.28 -4.68
C ARG A 20 -6.55 26.91 -5.33
N GLY A 21 -5.86 26.63 -6.44
CA GLY A 21 -5.87 25.32 -7.09
C GLY A 21 -5.34 24.22 -6.17
N ALA A 22 -4.21 24.46 -5.51
CA ALA A 22 -3.65 23.53 -4.54
C ALA A 22 -4.58 23.31 -3.33
N LEU A 23 -5.20 24.38 -2.81
CA LEU A 23 -6.18 24.27 -1.72
C LEU A 23 -7.42 23.45 -2.11
N ALA A 24 -7.87 23.58 -3.37
CA ALA A 24 -8.99 22.81 -3.87
C ALA A 24 -8.67 21.30 -3.95
N GLU A 25 -7.47 20.93 -4.40
CA GLU A 25 -7.01 19.54 -4.41
C GLU A 25 -6.92 18.96 -2.99
N LEU A 26 -6.39 19.74 -2.04
CA LEU A 26 -6.33 19.30 -0.65
C LEU A 26 -7.71 19.21 0.02
N ALA A 27 -8.71 19.95 -0.48
CA ALA A 27 -10.09 19.88 -0.01
C ALA A 27 -10.82 18.63 -0.52
N ASP A 28 -10.49 18.14 -1.72
CA ASP A 28 -10.98 16.88 -2.27
C ASP A 28 -9.81 16.03 -2.81
N PRO A 29 -9.01 15.40 -1.92
CA PRO A 29 -7.81 14.66 -2.30
C PRO A 29 -8.14 13.32 -2.96
N ARG A 30 -9.42 13.05 -3.24
CA ARG A 30 -9.90 11.76 -3.68
C ARG A 30 -9.20 11.26 -4.97
N PRO A 31 -8.95 12.08 -6.01
CA PRO A 31 -8.23 11.63 -7.19
C PRO A 31 -6.81 11.20 -6.86
N MET A 32 -6.05 12.06 -6.15
CA MET A 32 -4.69 11.76 -5.70
C MET A 32 -4.63 10.48 -4.86
N LEU A 33 -5.55 10.29 -3.91
CA LEU A 33 -5.59 9.10 -3.06
C LEU A 33 -5.92 7.82 -3.84
N LEU A 34 -6.72 7.88 -4.91
CA LEU A 34 -6.96 6.72 -5.77
C LEU A 34 -5.69 6.29 -6.49
N ASP A 35 -4.96 7.24 -7.06
CA ASP A 35 -3.72 6.95 -7.80
C ASP A 35 -2.66 6.36 -6.86
N ILE A 36 -2.52 6.92 -5.65
CA ILE A 36 -1.68 6.34 -4.59
C ILE A 36 -2.16 4.92 -4.24
N GLY A 37 -3.46 4.71 -4.11
CA GLY A 37 -4.05 3.41 -3.81
C GLY A 37 -3.73 2.36 -4.88
N GLU A 38 -3.81 2.73 -6.16
CA GLU A 38 -3.45 1.87 -7.28
C GLU A 38 -1.96 1.52 -7.27
N ALA A 39 -1.08 2.51 -7.04
CA ALA A 39 0.36 2.28 -6.91
C ALA A 39 0.69 1.29 -5.78
N LEU A 40 0.07 1.44 -4.60
CA LEU A 40 0.27 0.54 -3.47
C LEU A 40 -0.28 -0.87 -3.72
N VAL A 41 -1.38 -1.01 -4.45
CA VAL A 41 -1.91 -2.33 -4.86
C VAL A 41 -0.93 -3.02 -5.80
N ASN A 42 -0.34 -2.27 -6.75
CA ASN A 42 0.65 -2.82 -7.69
C ASN A 42 1.95 -3.21 -6.97
N SER A 43 2.50 -2.35 -6.12
CA SER A 43 3.64 -2.69 -5.26
C SER A 43 3.37 -3.94 -4.41
N THR A 44 2.17 -4.05 -3.86
CA THR A 44 1.77 -5.26 -3.12
C THR A 44 1.75 -6.50 -4.03
N ARG A 45 1.26 -6.41 -5.26
CA ARG A 45 1.32 -7.53 -6.22
C ARG A 45 2.76 -7.93 -6.55
N ASP A 46 3.66 -6.96 -6.66
CA ASP A 46 5.08 -7.22 -6.91
C ASP A 46 5.74 -7.96 -5.74
N ARG A 47 5.37 -7.62 -4.49
CA ARG A 47 5.78 -8.38 -3.29
C ARG A 47 5.34 -9.84 -3.34
N PHE A 48 4.12 -10.13 -3.80
CA PHE A 48 3.68 -11.51 -4.00
C PHE A 48 4.50 -12.24 -5.06
N SER A 49 4.85 -11.56 -6.14
CA SER A 49 5.70 -12.11 -7.21
C SER A 49 7.12 -12.39 -6.73
N ALA A 50 7.72 -11.45 -6.00
CA ALA A 50 9.07 -11.51 -5.44
C ALA A 50 9.17 -12.36 -4.15
N GLN A 51 8.03 -12.62 -3.50
CA GLN A 51 7.89 -13.28 -2.20
C GLN A 51 8.65 -12.57 -1.08
N ARG A 52 8.54 -11.24 -1.02
CA ARG A 52 9.20 -10.39 -0.02
C ARG A 52 8.22 -9.39 0.59
N GLY A 53 8.51 -8.94 1.80
CA GLY A 53 7.73 -7.92 2.47
C GLY A 53 8.05 -6.49 2.03
N PRO A 54 7.31 -5.49 2.55
CA PRO A 54 7.59 -4.06 2.34
C PRO A 54 8.97 -3.64 2.87
N ASP A 55 9.53 -4.39 3.82
CA ASP A 55 10.88 -4.20 4.34
C ASP A 55 11.98 -4.84 3.47
N GLY A 56 11.61 -5.40 2.31
CA GLY A 56 12.52 -6.11 1.41
C GLY A 56 12.91 -7.52 1.88
N GLN A 57 12.48 -7.96 3.07
CA GLN A 57 12.84 -9.29 3.59
C GLN A 57 12.04 -10.38 2.89
N THR A 58 12.72 -11.45 2.49
CA THR A 58 12.06 -12.63 1.91
C THR A 58 11.15 -13.30 2.92
N TRP A 59 9.93 -13.63 2.50
CA TRP A 59 8.99 -14.35 3.34
C TRP A 59 9.52 -15.72 3.77
N LYS A 60 9.17 -16.12 4.99
CA LYS A 60 9.52 -17.46 5.48
C LYS A 60 9.01 -18.55 4.55
N SER A 61 9.94 -19.40 4.11
CA SER A 61 9.67 -20.54 3.22
C SER A 61 8.55 -21.45 3.74
N LEU A 62 7.86 -22.09 2.80
CA LEU A 62 6.88 -23.12 3.14
C LEU A 62 7.61 -24.37 3.65
N SER A 63 7.00 -25.10 4.58
CA SER A 63 7.58 -26.35 5.07
C SER A 63 7.71 -27.38 3.93
N PRO A 64 8.76 -28.23 3.92
CA PRO A 64 8.92 -29.27 2.90
C PRO A 64 7.70 -30.18 2.77
N ARG A 65 7.08 -30.54 3.89
CA ARG A 65 5.86 -31.37 3.92
C ARG A 65 4.69 -30.73 3.18
N TYR A 66 4.44 -29.44 3.41
CA TYR A 66 3.37 -28.73 2.71
C TYR A 66 3.67 -28.60 1.23
N LEU A 67 4.92 -28.23 0.87
CA LEU A 67 5.37 -28.11 -0.52
C LEU A 67 5.15 -29.40 -1.31
N ALA A 68 5.45 -30.57 -0.73
CA ALA A 68 5.29 -31.88 -1.38
C ALA A 68 3.85 -32.17 -1.86
N THR A 69 2.86 -31.60 -1.19
CA THR A 69 1.42 -31.82 -1.49
C THR A 69 0.73 -30.61 -2.11
N LYS A 70 1.45 -29.49 -2.26
CA LYS A 70 0.84 -28.24 -2.66
C LYS A 70 0.57 -28.22 -4.16
N SER A 71 -0.71 -28.15 -4.50
CA SER A 71 -1.16 -27.97 -5.88
C SER A 71 -2.41 -27.05 -5.94
N PRO A 72 -2.51 -26.17 -6.95
CA PRO A 72 -1.47 -25.81 -7.91
C PRO A 72 -0.38 -24.92 -7.29
N ASN A 73 0.66 -24.60 -8.07
CA ASN A 73 1.72 -23.64 -7.74
C ASN A 73 2.55 -23.98 -6.48
N PRO A 74 3.25 -25.13 -6.42
CA PRO A 74 4.03 -25.53 -5.26
C PRO A 74 5.02 -24.45 -4.81
N GLY A 75 5.69 -23.76 -5.75
CA GLY A 75 6.70 -22.75 -5.45
C GLY A 75 6.20 -21.38 -4.95
N LYS A 76 4.90 -21.05 -5.07
CA LYS A 76 4.41 -19.66 -4.85
C LYS A 76 3.86 -19.42 -3.44
N ILE A 77 4.58 -18.75 -2.57
CA ILE A 77 4.15 -18.44 -1.20
C ILE A 77 2.92 -17.51 -1.21
N LEU A 78 1.97 -17.73 -0.29
CA LEU A 78 0.66 -17.07 -0.19
C LEU A 78 -0.24 -17.20 -1.44
N GLN A 79 0.16 -17.99 -2.42
CA GLN A 79 -0.57 -18.14 -3.68
C GLN A 79 -0.76 -19.63 -3.97
N ARG A 80 -1.96 -20.12 -3.66
CA ARG A 80 -2.42 -21.40 -4.18
C ARG A 80 -3.16 -21.17 -5.49
N ARG A 81 -4.30 -20.47 -5.41
CA ARG A 81 -5.08 -20.02 -6.58
C ARG A 81 -4.96 -18.53 -6.86
N GLY A 82 -4.24 -17.78 -6.02
CA GLY A 82 -4.06 -16.33 -6.15
C GLY A 82 -5.21 -15.48 -5.59
N ASP A 83 -6.12 -16.05 -4.79
CA ASP A 83 -7.30 -15.33 -4.31
C ASP A 83 -6.97 -14.13 -3.41
N LEU A 84 -5.91 -14.25 -2.59
CA LEU A 84 -5.46 -13.16 -1.73
C LEU A 84 -4.95 -11.97 -2.53
N VAL A 85 -3.95 -12.20 -3.39
CA VAL A 85 -3.32 -11.14 -4.20
C VAL A 85 -4.31 -10.48 -5.18
N ARG A 86 -5.30 -11.22 -5.69
CA ARG A 86 -6.35 -10.66 -6.55
C ARG A 86 -7.36 -9.79 -5.80
N GLN A 87 -7.48 -9.96 -4.49
CA GLN A 87 -8.46 -9.26 -3.67
C GLN A 87 -7.82 -8.25 -2.74
N ILE A 88 -6.87 -7.50 -3.27
CA ILE A 88 -6.28 -6.35 -2.61
C ILE A 88 -6.79 -5.13 -3.36
N PHE A 89 -7.48 -4.25 -2.64
CA PHE A 89 -8.16 -3.10 -3.22
C PHE A 89 -7.88 -1.83 -2.41
N PRO A 90 -7.87 -0.67 -3.08
CA PRO A 90 -7.88 0.62 -2.41
C PRO A 90 -9.33 1.06 -2.13
N GLN A 91 -9.52 1.79 -1.04
CA GLN A 91 -10.78 2.43 -0.67
C GLN A 91 -10.47 3.82 -0.10
N VAL A 92 -11.16 4.84 -0.60
CA VAL A 92 -10.99 6.22 -0.14
C VAL A 92 -12.21 6.65 0.65
N GLU A 93 -11.99 7.13 1.86
CA GLU A 93 -13.01 7.64 2.79
C GLU A 93 -12.63 9.05 3.24
N GLY A 94 -13.23 10.07 2.60
CA GLY A 94 -12.82 11.46 2.78
C GLY A 94 -11.35 11.65 2.41
N ALA A 95 -10.53 12.07 3.38
CA ALA A 95 -9.08 12.22 3.23
C ALA A 95 -8.26 10.99 3.63
N THR A 96 -8.91 9.83 3.82
CA THR A 96 -8.25 8.58 4.23
C THR A 96 -8.17 7.61 3.06
N LEU A 97 -6.99 7.06 2.81
CA LEU A 97 -6.80 5.91 1.94
C LEU A 97 -6.62 4.64 2.78
N LEU A 98 -7.43 3.63 2.46
CA LEU A 98 -7.35 2.28 2.99
C LEU A 98 -6.90 1.35 1.86
N VAL A 99 -5.94 0.46 2.14
CA VAL A 99 -5.52 -0.59 1.20
C VAL A 99 -5.53 -1.92 1.92
N GLY A 100 -6.28 -2.90 1.42
CA GLY A 100 -6.46 -4.15 2.14
C GLY A 100 -7.25 -5.20 1.38
N THR A 101 -7.69 -6.23 2.10
CA THR A 101 -8.39 -7.39 1.57
C THR A 101 -9.53 -7.83 2.50
N ASP A 102 -10.60 -8.36 1.93
CA ASP A 102 -11.72 -8.98 2.66
C ASP A 102 -11.45 -10.44 3.03
N ARG A 103 -10.32 -11.01 2.59
CA ARG A 103 -9.93 -12.39 2.93
C ARG A 103 -9.61 -12.47 4.41
N VAL A 104 -10.44 -13.20 5.16
CA VAL A 104 -10.27 -13.42 6.62
C VAL A 104 -8.87 -13.93 7.01
N TYR A 105 -8.23 -14.72 6.14
CA TYR A 105 -6.89 -15.24 6.37
C TYR A 105 -5.77 -14.24 5.98
N GLY A 106 -6.11 -13.11 5.37
CA GLY A 106 -5.20 -12.02 5.03
C GLY A 106 -4.51 -11.46 6.27
N ALA A 107 -5.27 -11.16 7.33
CA ALA A 107 -4.71 -10.70 8.60
C ALA A 107 -3.76 -11.75 9.23
N VAL A 108 -4.13 -13.03 9.18
CA VAL A 108 -3.29 -14.13 9.69
C VAL A 108 -1.97 -14.23 8.94
N HIS A 109 -1.97 -13.98 7.63
CA HIS A 109 -0.72 -13.95 6.87
C HIS A 109 0.06 -12.66 7.07
N GLN A 110 -0.60 -11.52 7.21
CA GLN A 110 0.04 -10.24 7.48
C GLN A 110 0.81 -10.27 8.81
N PHE A 111 0.16 -10.73 9.88
CA PHE A 111 0.68 -10.63 11.25
C PHE A 111 1.21 -11.95 11.82
N GLY A 112 0.92 -13.08 11.17
CA GLY A 112 1.15 -14.41 11.75
C GLY A 112 0.10 -14.78 12.80
N ALA A 113 0.21 -15.99 13.35
CA ALA A 113 -0.62 -16.46 14.45
C ALA A 113 0.09 -17.59 15.22
N LEU A 114 -0.04 -17.60 16.54
CA LEU A 114 0.45 -18.71 17.37
C LEU A 114 -0.49 -19.92 17.29
N LYS A 115 0.04 -21.11 17.56
CA LYS A 115 -0.73 -22.33 17.76
C LYS A 115 -1.85 -22.11 18.77
N GLY A 116 -3.09 -22.43 18.40
CA GLY A 116 -4.25 -22.28 19.28
C GLY A 116 -4.76 -20.85 19.45
N ALA A 117 -4.23 -19.86 18.71
CA ALA A 117 -4.67 -18.47 18.78
C ALA A 117 -6.17 -18.25 18.51
N PHE A 118 -6.82 -19.20 17.83
CA PHE A 118 -8.25 -19.18 17.49
C PHE A 118 -9.03 -20.29 18.20
N GLY A 119 -8.52 -20.77 19.33
CA GLY A 119 -9.19 -21.77 20.18
C GLY A 119 -8.87 -23.21 19.79
N LYS A 120 -9.84 -24.10 19.98
CA LYS A 120 -9.70 -25.55 19.79
C LYS A 120 -10.88 -26.11 19.00
N THR A 121 -10.63 -27.17 18.24
CA THR A 121 -11.68 -27.98 17.59
C THR A 121 -12.52 -28.72 18.63
N ARG A 122 -13.66 -29.28 18.21
CA ARG A 122 -14.52 -30.11 19.08
C ARG A 122 -13.82 -31.35 19.68
N ARG A 123 -12.74 -31.82 19.05
CA ARG A 123 -11.89 -32.93 19.52
C ARG A 123 -10.69 -32.46 20.37
N GLY A 124 -10.61 -31.17 20.71
CA GLY A 124 -9.57 -30.59 21.58
C GLY A 124 -8.28 -30.16 20.87
N ALA A 125 -8.13 -30.39 19.55
CA ALA A 125 -6.95 -29.95 18.82
C ALA A 125 -6.91 -28.42 18.64
N PRO A 126 -5.75 -27.75 18.79
CA PRO A 126 -5.64 -26.29 18.68
C PRO A 126 -5.86 -25.77 17.26
N ILE A 127 -6.35 -24.54 17.14
CA ILE A 127 -6.57 -23.82 15.87
C ILE A 127 -5.78 -22.50 15.95
N PRO A 128 -4.78 -22.27 15.10
CA PRO A 128 -4.17 -23.22 14.19
C PRO A 128 -3.44 -24.35 14.94
N TRP A 129 -3.21 -25.48 14.25
CA TRP A 129 -2.57 -26.67 14.81
C TRP A 129 -1.07 -26.47 15.13
N GLY A 130 -0.46 -25.41 14.59
CA GLY A 130 0.91 -24.98 14.81
C GLY A 130 1.04 -23.49 14.50
N ASP A 131 2.22 -22.92 14.75
CA ASP A 131 2.48 -21.50 14.51
C ASP A 131 2.47 -21.17 13.00
N ILE A 132 1.84 -20.05 12.67
CA ILE A 132 1.82 -19.46 11.34
C ILE A 132 2.75 -18.26 11.36
N ALA A 133 3.85 -18.34 10.61
CA ALA A 133 4.74 -17.21 10.46
C ALA A 133 4.09 -16.06 9.67
N ALA A 134 4.35 -14.83 10.12
CA ALA A 134 4.02 -13.62 9.40
C ALA A 134 4.72 -13.58 8.03
N ARG A 135 4.01 -13.07 7.04
CA ARG A 135 4.46 -12.80 5.68
C ARG A 135 3.84 -11.46 5.28
N PRO A 136 4.33 -10.35 5.84
CA PRO A 136 3.75 -9.04 5.62
C PRO A 136 3.76 -8.73 4.13
N PHE A 137 2.60 -8.39 3.58
CA PHE A 137 2.44 -8.02 2.18
C PHE A 137 1.88 -6.60 2.05
N LEU A 138 1.08 -6.17 3.02
CA LEU A 138 0.68 -4.77 3.20
C LEU A 138 1.76 -4.01 3.98
N GLY A 139 1.91 -2.73 3.66
CA GLY A 139 2.88 -1.82 4.23
C GLY A 139 3.45 -0.90 3.16
N ILE A 140 4.23 0.07 3.60
CA ILE A 140 4.90 1.07 2.75
C ILE A 140 6.39 0.76 2.81
N SER A 141 6.99 0.46 1.67
CA SER A 141 8.45 0.40 1.50
C SER A 141 9.03 1.80 1.26
N ASP A 142 10.35 1.94 1.24
CA ASP A 142 11.00 3.20 0.87
C ASP A 142 10.63 3.62 -0.57
N ASP A 143 10.56 2.65 -1.50
CA ASP A 143 10.12 2.89 -2.88
C ASP A 143 8.65 3.33 -2.95
N ASP A 144 7.77 2.74 -2.14
CA ASP A 144 6.37 3.19 -2.07
C ASP A 144 6.27 4.61 -1.54
N ALA A 145 7.05 4.96 -0.51
CA ALA A 145 7.04 6.29 0.06
C ALA A 145 7.49 7.33 -0.98
N ALA A 146 8.51 7.00 -1.78
CA ALA A 146 8.96 7.84 -2.87
C ALA A 146 7.87 8.00 -3.95
N GLU A 147 7.19 6.91 -4.32
CA GLU A 147 6.10 6.92 -5.30
C GLU A 147 4.89 7.72 -4.81
N ILE A 148 4.49 7.56 -3.55
CA ILE A 148 3.43 8.36 -2.90
C ILE A 148 3.74 9.85 -3.02
N ILE A 149 4.98 10.24 -2.70
CA ILE A 149 5.41 11.64 -2.78
C ILE A 149 5.43 12.14 -4.22
N ALA A 150 5.84 11.30 -5.17
CA ALA A 150 5.82 11.63 -6.59
C ALA A 150 4.40 11.89 -7.09
N ILE A 151 3.47 10.97 -6.83
CA ILE A 151 2.05 11.13 -7.20
C ILE A 151 1.46 12.40 -6.58
N ALA A 152 1.69 12.62 -5.27
CA ALA A 152 1.19 13.81 -4.60
C ALA A 152 1.75 15.12 -5.20
N ARG A 153 3.04 15.11 -5.58
CA ARG A 153 3.68 16.25 -6.24
C ARG A 153 3.05 16.51 -7.60
N ASP A 154 2.83 15.47 -8.40
CA ASP A 154 2.28 15.60 -9.76
C ASP A 154 0.87 16.19 -9.73
N HIS A 155 0.01 15.72 -8.80
CA HIS A 155 -1.32 16.28 -8.57
C HIS A 155 -1.27 17.77 -8.21
N LEU A 156 -0.40 18.16 -7.27
CA LEU A 156 -0.25 19.55 -6.89
C LEU A 156 0.30 20.40 -8.04
N GLN A 157 1.32 19.92 -8.75
CA GLN A 157 1.91 20.63 -9.89
C GLN A 157 0.92 20.87 -11.02
N ALA A 158 0.06 19.89 -11.32
CA ALA A 158 -1.00 20.04 -12.31
C ALA A 158 -1.97 21.20 -11.98
N ARG A 159 -2.20 21.46 -10.69
CA ARG A 159 -3.04 22.59 -10.22
C ARG A 159 -2.31 23.93 -10.15
N LEU A 160 -0.99 23.92 -10.07
CA LEU A 160 -0.18 25.14 -10.05
C LEU A 160 0.04 25.73 -11.46
N GLN A 161 -0.15 24.93 -12.50
CA GLN A 161 0.06 25.32 -13.91
C GLN A 161 -1.24 25.66 -14.66
N GLY A 162 -2.41 25.42 -14.05
CA GLY A 162 -3.72 25.78 -14.58
C GLY A 162 -4.29 27.04 -13.93
#